data_AF-A0A1R4K6Q5-F1
#
_entry.id   AF-A0A1R4K6Q5-F1
#
_cell.length_a   1.000
_cell.length_b   1.000
_cell.length_c   1.000
_cell.angle_alpha   90.00
_cell.angle_beta   90.00
_cell.angle_gamma   90.00
#
_symmetry.space_group_name_H-M   'P 1'
#
loop_
_entity.id
_entity.type
_entity.pdbx_description
1 polymer ?
#
loop_
_entity_poly.entity_id
_entity_poly.type
_entity_poly.pdbx_seq_one_letter_code
_entity_poly.pdbx_strand_id
1 'polypeptide(L)'
;MKNSSTFNFSFESITQLINSTFTKIKKTNVKIAKKSGEQYMSLPLIVALIITCILPFIVIAGVIIILIFDIDIIFERQIDKLDRIEE
;
A
#
# COMPACT_ATOMS: atom_id res chain seq x y z
N MET A 1 11.98 -1.78 -47.02
CA MET A 1 13.01 -2.38 -46.14
C MET A 1 12.36 -2.60 -44.77
N LYS A 2 12.12 -3.85 -44.37
CA LYS A 2 11.37 -4.20 -43.15
C LYS A 2 12.36 -4.21 -41.98
N ASN A 3 12.36 -3.16 -41.14
CA ASN A 3 13.17 -3.11 -39.92
C ASN A 3 12.60 -4.11 -38.90
N SER A 4 13.01 -5.38 -38.97
CA SER A 4 12.82 -6.31 -37.86
C SER A 4 13.86 -5.99 -36.79
N SER A 5 13.57 -4.98 -35.97
CA SER A 5 14.33 -4.70 -34.75
C SER A 5 14.05 -5.80 -33.75
N THR A 6 14.74 -6.93 -33.89
CA THR A 6 14.71 -8.02 -32.90
C THR A 6 15.44 -7.49 -31.66
N PHE A 7 14.68 -6.99 -30.69
CA PHE A 7 15.20 -6.66 -29.37
C PHE A 7 15.71 -7.95 -28.72
N ASN A 8 17.01 -8.20 -28.81
CA ASN A 8 17.69 -9.26 -28.07
C ASN A 8 17.78 -8.86 -26.60
N PHE A 9 16.69 -9.05 -25.87
CA PHE A 9 16.72 -9.01 -24.41
C PHE A 9 17.38 -10.31 -23.91
N SER A 10 18.68 -10.23 -23.59
CA SER A 10 19.34 -11.32 -22.87
C SER A 10 18.70 -11.48 -21.49
N PHE A 11 18.40 -12.72 -21.11
CA PHE A 11 17.84 -13.08 -19.80
C PHE A 11 18.72 -12.59 -18.64
N GLU A 12 20.03 -12.53 -18.87
CA GLU A 12 21.02 -12.01 -17.94
C GLU A 12 20.86 -10.50 -17.71
N SER A 13 20.58 -9.75 -18.79
CA SER A 13 20.28 -8.31 -18.73
C SER A 13 18.96 -8.02 -18.04
N ILE A 14 17.92 -8.85 -18.28
CA ILE A 14 16.63 -8.73 -17.58
C ILE A 14 16.81 -8.97 -16.08
N THR A 15 17.54 -10.01 -15.70
CA THR A 15 17.77 -10.37 -14.29
C THR A 15 18.54 -9.28 -13.56
N GLN A 16 19.56 -8.69 -14.18
CA GLN A 16 20.27 -7.52 -13.63
C GLN A 16 19.34 -6.30 -13.48
N LEU A 17 18.47 -6.05 -14.45
CA LEU A 17 17.54 -4.91 -14.42
C LEU A 17 16.48 -5.10 -13.31
N ILE A 18 15.96 -6.31 -13.14
CA ILE A 18 15.04 -6.66 -12.05
C ILE A 18 15.75 -6.51 -10.70
N ASN A 19 16.94 -7.07 -10.54
CA ASN A 19 17.69 -7.00 -9.28
C ASN A 19 18.01 -5.56 -8.89
N SER A 20 18.52 -4.75 -9.82
CA SER A 20 18.81 -3.33 -9.55
C SER A 20 17.55 -2.54 -9.18
N THR A 21 16.42 -2.82 -9.83
CA THR A 21 15.12 -2.20 -9.54
C THR A 21 14.62 -2.62 -8.17
N PHE A 22 14.69 -3.91 -7.83
CA PHE A 22 14.32 -4.42 -6.52
C PHE A 22 15.18 -3.84 -5.40
N THR A 23 16.50 -3.72 -5.60
CA THR A 23 17.39 -3.08 -4.62
C THR A 23 17.02 -1.62 -4.40
N LYS A 24 16.66 -0.88 -5.46
CA LYS A 24 16.19 0.52 -5.35
C LYS A 24 14.86 0.61 -4.60
N ILE A 25 13.90 -0.26 -4.92
CA ILE A 25 12.60 -0.33 -4.23
C ILE A 25 12.77 -0.65 -2.74
N LYS A 26 13.64 -1.60 -2.40
CA LYS A 26 13.92 -1.96 -0.99
C LYS A 26 14.53 -0.80 -0.19
N LYS A 27 15.34 0.05 -0.82
CA LYS A 27 15.96 1.23 -0.17
C LYS A 27 15.04 2.46 -0.16
N THR A 28 13.91 2.40 -0.87
CA THR A 28 12.97 3.52 -0.96
C THR A 28 11.92 3.38 0.12
N ASN A 29 11.67 4.47 0.85
CA ASN A 29 10.57 4.56 1.81
C ASN A 29 9.46 5.43 1.22
N VAL A 30 8.22 4.96 1.35
CA VAL A 30 7.01 5.76 1.13
C VAL A 30 6.73 6.53 2.42
N LYS A 31 6.56 7.84 2.28
CA LYS A 31 6.20 8.73 3.39
C LYS A 31 4.79 9.24 3.18
N ILE A 32 3.96 9.10 4.22
CA ILE A 32 2.64 9.70 4.31
C ILE A 32 2.80 10.91 5.21
N ALA A 33 2.66 12.10 4.62
CA ALA A 33 2.77 13.38 5.33
C ALA A 33 1.53 14.23 5.07
N LYS A 34 1.14 15.06 6.04
CA LYS A 34 0.13 16.11 5.77
C LYS A 34 0.74 17.21 4.91
N LYS A 35 -0.15 17.97 4.27
CA LYS A 35 0.20 19.23 3.60
C LYS A 35 0.90 20.24 4.53
N SER A 36 0.72 20.16 5.86
CA SER A 36 1.41 21.00 6.85
C SER A 36 2.87 20.57 7.14
N GLY A 37 3.38 19.53 6.48
CA GLY A 37 4.78 19.07 6.64
C GLY A 37 4.98 17.99 7.71
N GLU A 38 3.98 17.71 8.54
CA GLU A 38 4.07 16.64 9.54
C GLU A 38 4.02 15.25 8.89
N GLN A 39 5.02 14.43 9.19
CA GLN A 39 5.12 13.05 8.72
C GLN A 39 4.34 12.13 9.67
N TYR A 40 3.33 11.44 9.15
CA TYR A 40 2.50 10.49 9.91
C TYR A 40 3.09 9.09 9.91
N MET A 41 3.69 8.69 8.78
CA MET A 41 4.17 7.33 8.60
C MET A 41 5.25 7.28 7.54
N SER A 42 6.29 6.49 7.78
CA SER A 42 7.33 6.17 6.79
C SER A 42 7.51 4.67 6.75
N LEU A 43 7.17 4.04 5.62
CA LEU A 43 7.27 2.59 5.43
C LEU A 43 8.15 2.26 4.23
N PRO A 44 8.90 1.13 4.24
CA PRO A 44 9.57 0.64 3.06
C PRO A 44 8.57 0.41 1.91
N LEU A 45 8.91 0.87 0.70
CA LEU A 45 8.04 0.79 -0.47
C LEU A 45 7.62 -0.67 -0.77
N ILE A 46 8.53 -1.63 -0.54
CA ILE A 46 8.22 -3.05 -0.71
C ILE A 46 7.11 -3.53 0.23
N VAL A 47 7.08 -3.04 1.47
CA VAL A 47 6.04 -3.39 2.45
C VAL A 47 4.72 -2.75 2.05
N ALA A 48 4.73 -1.49 1.63
CA ALA A 48 3.54 -0.81 1.14
C ALA A 48 2.93 -1.52 -0.10
N LEU A 49 3.77 -2.02 -1.00
CA LEU A 49 3.35 -2.75 -2.19
C LEU A 49 2.74 -4.13 -1.83
N ILE A 50 3.37 -4.85 -0.90
CA ILE A 50 2.83 -6.12 -0.38
C ILE A 50 1.47 -5.89 0.28
N ILE A 51 1.34 -4.88 1.14
CA ILE A 51 0.06 -4.54 1.79
C ILE A 51 -0.99 -4.21 0.72
N THR A 52 -0.67 -3.38 -0.27
CA THR A 52 -1.60 -3.01 -1.34
C THR A 52 -2.11 -4.23 -2.12
N CYS A 53 -1.25 -5.22 -2.35
CA CYS A 53 -1.65 -6.46 -3.02
C CYS A 53 -2.45 -7.40 -2.10
N ILE A 54 -2.10 -7.52 -0.82
CA ILE A 54 -2.69 -8.53 0.09
C ILE A 54 -3.97 -8.02 0.77
N LEU A 55 -4.02 -6.74 1.15
CA LEU A 55 -5.13 -6.11 1.85
C LEU A 55 -6.51 -6.39 1.21
N PRO A 56 -6.71 -6.29 -0.12
CA PRO A 56 -8.03 -6.57 -0.72
C PRO A 56 -8.49 -8.02 -0.45
N PHE A 57 -7.58 -8.99 -0.46
CA PHE A 57 -7.91 -10.38 -0.17
C PHE A 57 -8.30 -10.57 1.30
N ILE A 58 -7.60 -9.90 2.22
CA ILE A 58 -7.96 -9.92 3.66
C ILE A 58 -9.35 -9.34 3.86
N VAL A 59 -9.67 -8.22 3.20
CA VAL A 59 -10.99 -7.60 3.30
C VAL A 59 -12.09 -8.55 2.82
N ILE A 60 -11.90 -9.18 1.66
CA ILE A 60 -12.87 -10.15 1.11
C ILE A 60 -13.04 -11.34 2.07
N ALA A 61 -11.94 -11.92 2.56
CA ALA A 61 -11.99 -13.02 3.51
C ALA A 61 -12.71 -12.63 4.81
N GLY A 62 -12.44 -11.43 5.31
CA GLY A 62 -13.11 -10.88 6.50
C GLY A 62 -14.62 -10.77 6.30
N VAL A 63 -15.06 -10.24 5.15
CA VAL A 63 -16.50 -10.14 4.83
C VAL A 63 -17.16 -11.52 4.80
N ILE A 64 -16.52 -12.52 4.18
CA ILE A 64 -17.06 -13.89 4.14
C ILE A 64 -17.22 -14.46 5.55
N ILE A 65 -16.22 -14.27 6.42
CA ILE A 65 -16.26 -14.74 7.81
C ILE A 65 -17.40 -14.05 8.56
N ILE A 66 -17.55 -12.73 8.46
CA ILE A 66 -18.63 -11.97 9.11
C ILE A 66 -20.00 -12.54 8.72
N LEU A 67 -20.20 -12.83 7.43
CA LEU A 67 -21.46 -13.40 6.93
C LEU A 67 -21.73 -14.82 7.45
N ILE A 68 -20.69 -15.66 7.57
CA ILE A 68 -20.84 -17.04 8.06
C ILE A 68 -21.17 -17.07 9.55
N PHE A 69 -20.54 -16.19 10.32
CA PHE A 69 -20.65 -16.18 11.78
C PHE A 69 -21.71 -15.22 12.33
N ASP A 70 -22.45 -14.54 11.44
CA ASP A 70 -23.49 -13.56 11.79
C ASP A 70 -22.99 -12.52 12.81
N ILE A 71 -21.81 -11.96 12.53
CA ILE A 71 -21.12 -11.05 13.45
C ILE A 71 -21.66 -9.63 13.24
N ASP A 72 -22.25 -9.06 14.30
CA ASP A 72 -22.61 -7.64 14.34
C ASP A 72 -21.37 -6.75 14.56
N ILE A 73 -21.13 -5.83 13.63
CA ILE A 73 -20.07 -4.82 13.76
C ILE A 73 -20.70 -3.50 14.22
N ILE A 74 -20.48 -3.15 15.48
CA ILE A 74 -20.96 -1.90 16.09
C ILE A 74 -19.83 -0.88 16.12
N PHE A 75 -20.01 0.25 15.44
CA PHE A 75 -19.07 1.38 15.47
C PHE A 75 -19.56 2.43 16.47
N GLU A 76 -18.91 2.53 17.62
CA GLU A 76 -19.21 3.57 18.60
C GLU A 76 -18.31 4.79 18.37
N ARG A 77 -18.91 5.94 18.06
CA ARG A 77 -18.19 7.20 17.86
C ARG A 77 -18.30 8.05 19.13
N GLN A 78 -17.22 8.15 19.89
CA GLN A 78 -17.15 9.10 21.01
C GLN A 78 -17.07 10.52 20.44
N ILE A 79 -18.11 11.32 20.70
CA ILE A 79 -18.10 12.76 20.43
C ILE A 79 -17.67 13.41 21.74
N ASP A 80 -16.40 13.75 21.85
CA ASP A 80 -15.95 14.63 22.92
C ASP A 80 -16.72 15.95 22.76
N LYS A 81 -17.53 16.28 23.78
CA LYS A 81 -18.17 17.59 23.89
C LYS A 81 -17.05 18.63 23.91
N LEU A 82 -16.77 19.22 22.75
CA LEU A 82 -16.09 20.50 22.68
C LEU A 82 -16.90 21.45 23.55
N ASP A 83 -16.31 21.77 24.70
CA ASP A 83 -16.72 22.80 25.62
C ASP A 83 -16.94 24.06 24.79
N ARG A 84 -18.21 24.34 24.46
CA ARG A 84 -18.58 25.66 23.98
C ARG A 84 -18.36 26.55 25.18
N ILE A 85 -17.24 27.25 25.17
CA ILE A 85 -17.09 28.53 25.85
C ILE A 85 -18.24 29.37 25.27
N GLU A 86 -19.37 29.36 25.97
CA GLU A 86 -20.42 30.36 25.83
C GLU A 86 -19.80 31.67 26.33
N GLU A 87 -19.46 32.53 25.37
CA GLU A 87 -19.18 33.95 25.59
C GLU A 87 -20.51 34.74 25.54
#